data_AF-A0A355SC37-F1
#
_entry.id   AF-A0A355SC37-F1
#
_cell.length_a   1.000
_cell.length_b   1.000
_cell.length_c   1.000
_cell.angle_alpha   90.00
_cell.angle_beta   90.00
_cell.angle_gamma   90.00
#
_symmetry.space_group_name_H-M   'P 1'
#
loop_
_entity.id
_entity.type
_entity.pdbx_description
1 polymer ?
#
loop_
_entity_poly.entity_id
_entity_poly.type
_entity_poly.pdbx_seq_one_letter_code
_entity_poly.pdbx_strand_id
1 'polypeptide(L)'
;GKEFDVTEVGIFRPDMVPTGILRAGEVGYVAASMKEVRDTRVGDTITSAERPALKALPGYRPAIPMVFCGIYPADGAKYNELKESLEKLQINDAALLFEPETSAALGFGFRCGF
;
A
#
# COMPACT_ATOMS: atom_id res chain seq x y z
N GLY A 1 2.14 10.67 11.87
CA GLY A 1 1.62 9.37 11.43
C GLY A 1 0.10 9.39 11.52
N LYS A 2 -0.57 8.36 11.01
CA LYS A 2 -1.94 8.06 11.41
C LYS A 2 -1.93 7.16 12.64
N GLU A 3 -2.92 7.31 13.49
CA GLU A 3 -3.12 6.48 14.68
C GLU A 3 -4.20 5.43 14.37
N PHE A 4 -3.97 4.21 14.83
CA PHE A 4 -4.88 3.09 14.62
C PHE A 4 -4.94 2.23 15.87
N ASP A 5 -6.14 1.77 16.20
CA ASP A 5 -6.34 0.77 17.25
C ASP A 5 -5.98 -0.62 16.73
N VAL A 6 -5.00 -1.24 17.38
CA VAL A 6 -4.56 -2.59 17.06
C VAL A 6 -5.64 -3.58 17.52
N THR A 7 -6.18 -4.33 16.57
CA THR A 7 -7.22 -5.33 16.83
C THR A 7 -6.61 -6.70 17.10
N GLU A 8 -5.51 -7.04 16.42
CA GLU A 8 -4.84 -8.33 16.58
C GLU A 8 -3.33 -8.22 16.29
N VAL A 9 -2.55 -8.98 17.05
CA VAL A 9 -1.13 -9.21 16.75
C VAL A 9 -0.83 -10.70 16.90
N GLY A 10 0.07 -11.20 16.06
CA GLY A 10 0.40 -12.61 16.04
C GLY A 10 1.66 -12.92 15.26
N ILE A 11 1.99 -14.20 15.24
CA ILE A 11 3.13 -14.76 14.50
C ILE A 11 2.63 -15.75 13.45
N PHE A 12 3.48 -16.05 12.47
CA PHE A 12 3.22 -17.07 11.48
C PHE A 12 3.83 -18.42 11.90
N ARG A 13 3.00 -19.47 11.98
CA ARG A 13 3.42 -20.84 12.28
C ARG A 13 2.51 -21.88 11.62
N PRO A 14 2.85 -22.35 10.42
CA PRO A 14 2.71 -21.62 9.14
C PRO A 14 1.39 -20.84 8.98
N ASP A 15 0.36 -21.19 9.75
CA ASP A 15 -0.89 -20.43 9.85
C ASP A 15 -0.72 -19.18 10.73
N MET A 16 -1.68 -18.26 10.65
CA MET A 16 -1.72 -17.08 11.53
C MET A 16 -2.10 -17.51 12.95
N VAL A 17 -1.21 -17.26 13.91
CA VAL A 17 -1.44 -17.57 15.33
C VAL A 17 -1.43 -16.27 16.13
N PRO A 18 -2.59 -15.82 16.65
CA PRO A 18 -2.66 -14.66 17.53
C PRO A 18 -1.88 -14.90 18.82
N THR A 19 -0.96 -14.01 19.15
CA THR A 19 -0.13 -14.08 20.38
C THR A 19 -0.51 -13.01 21.39
N GLY A 20 -1.25 -11.98 20.97
CA GLY A 20 -1.64 -10.83 21.80
C GLY A 20 -0.49 -9.86 22.10
N ILE A 21 0.76 -10.26 21.92
CA ILE A 21 1.94 -9.40 22.02
C ILE A 21 3.02 -9.84 21.02
N LEU A 22 3.74 -8.86 20.47
CA LEU A 22 5.00 -9.03 19.75
C LEU A 22 6.11 -8.33 20.52
N ARG A 23 7.19 -9.04 20.81
CA ARG A 23 8.36 -8.53 21.54
C ARG A 23 9.48 -8.12 20.59
N ALA A 24 10.44 -7.38 21.13
CA ALA A 24 11.61 -6.95 20.38
C ALA A 24 12.36 -8.16 19.78
N GLY A 25 12.60 -8.12 18.46
CA GLY A 25 13.27 -9.18 17.71
C GLY A 25 12.33 -10.24 17.13
N GLU A 26 11.03 -10.21 17.46
CA GLU A 26 10.04 -11.11 16.87
C GLU A 26 9.55 -10.57 15.51
N VAL A 27 9.21 -11.50 14.61
CA VAL A 27 8.62 -11.22 13.30
C VAL A 27 7.20 -11.78 13.28
N GLY A 28 6.25 -10.95 12.87
CA GLY A 28 4.84 -11.31 12.91
C GLY A 28 4.00 -10.36 12.08
N TYR A 29 2.70 -10.33 12.38
CA TYR A 29 1.75 -9.43 11.75
C TYR A 29 1.05 -8.57 12.80
N VAL A 30 0.57 -7.41 12.34
CA VAL A 30 -0.26 -6.49 13.11
C VAL A 30 -1.48 -6.18 12.27
N ALA A 31 -2.66 -6.50 12.79
CA ALA A 31 -3.92 -6.06 12.25
C ALA A 31 -4.42 -4.87 13.07
N ALA A 32 -4.69 -3.77 12.38
CA ALA A 32 -5.45 -2.65 12.91
C ALA A 32 -6.50 -2.30 11.85
N SER A 33 -7.62 -1.68 12.24
CA SER A 33 -8.78 -1.38 11.36
C SER A 33 -8.48 -0.34 10.26
N MET A 34 -7.40 -0.52 9.51
CA MET A 34 -6.92 0.31 8.43
C MET A 34 -7.74 0.03 7.19
N LYS A 35 -8.26 1.10 6.57
CA LYS A 35 -9.07 0.99 5.34
C LYS A 35 -8.23 1.05 4.07
N GLU A 36 -7.11 1.77 4.11
CA GLU A 36 -6.28 2.05 2.95
C GLU A 36 -4.87 1.49 3.16
N VAL A 37 -4.37 0.68 2.23
CA VAL A 37 -2.99 0.16 2.25
C VAL A 37 -1.95 1.28 2.17
N ARG A 38 -2.32 2.44 1.60
CA ARG A 38 -1.45 3.62 1.52
C ARG A 38 -1.03 4.18 2.88
N ASP A 39 -1.78 3.82 3.93
CA ASP A 39 -1.49 4.20 5.32
C ASP A 39 -0.41 3.35 5.98
N THR A 40 -0.10 2.18 5.40
CA THR A 40 0.97 1.28 5.83
C THR A 40 1.87 0.94 4.67
N ARG A 41 2.85 1.81 4.45
CA ARG A 41 3.86 1.57 3.42
C ARG A 41 4.88 0.57 3.94
N VAL A 42 5.40 -0.26 3.04
CA VAL A 42 6.54 -1.13 3.33
C VAL A 42 7.66 -0.28 3.93
N GLY A 43 8.39 -0.79 4.92
CA GLY A 43 9.50 -0.09 5.58
C GLY A 43 9.16 1.19 6.37
N ASP A 44 7.88 1.49 6.58
CA ASP A 44 7.48 2.48 7.60
C ASP A 44 7.77 1.97 9.02
N THR A 45 7.80 2.88 10.00
CA THR A 45 8.06 2.55 11.41
C THR A 45 6.79 2.70 12.25
N ILE A 46 6.27 1.58 12.75
CA ILE A 46 5.15 1.56 13.70
C ILE A 46 5.69 1.84 15.12
N THR A 47 5.04 2.74 15.85
CA THR A 47 5.35 3.05 17.25
C THR A 47 4.08 3.28 18.07
N SER A 48 4.17 3.21 19.40
CA SER A 48 3.07 3.60 20.29
C SER A 48 2.74 5.09 20.15
N ALA A 49 1.45 5.44 20.16
CA ALA A 49 0.97 6.82 20.14
C ALA A 49 1.27 7.56 21.46
N GLU A 50 1.14 6.88 22.60
CA GLU A 50 1.41 7.46 23.93
C GLU A 50 2.90 7.66 24.19
N ARG A 51 3.73 6.75 23.67
CA ARG A 51 5.19 6.78 23.81
C ARG A 51 5.86 6.55 22.47
N PRO A 52 5.90 7.58 21.61
CA PRO A 52 6.50 7.47 20.30
C PRO A 52 8.01 7.27 20.40
N ALA A 53 8.56 6.49 19.46
CA ALA A 53 9.99 6.37 19.27
C ALA A 53 10.60 7.75 18.91
N LEU A 54 11.80 8.04 19.43
CA LEU A 54 12.47 9.33 19.22
C LEU A 54 12.78 9.60 17.74
N LYS A 55 13.01 8.55 16.95
CA LYS A 55 13.30 8.62 15.51
C LYS A 55 12.73 7.39 14.81
N ALA A 56 12.20 7.59 13.59
CA ALA A 56 11.86 6.50 12.69
C ALA A 56 13.12 5.74 12.27
N LEU A 57 12.97 4.47 11.91
CA LEU A 57 14.09 3.66 11.43
C LEU A 57 14.61 4.22 10.10
N PRO A 58 15.94 4.34 9.94
CA PRO A 58 16.51 4.79 8.68
C PRO A 58 16.41 3.68 7.63
N GLY A 59 16.15 4.04 6.37
CA GLY A 59 16.41 3.15 5.23
C GLY A 59 15.28 3.01 4.22
N TYR A 60 14.02 3.28 4.59
CA TYR A 60 12.94 3.16 3.61
C TYR A 60 12.78 4.45 2.80
N ARG A 61 13.04 4.34 1.49
CA ARG A 61 12.71 5.38 0.51
C ARG A 61 11.45 4.92 -0.22
N PRO A 62 10.50 5.82 -0.52
CA PRO A 62 9.37 5.45 -1.36
C PRO A 62 9.88 4.89 -2.68
N ALA A 63 9.18 3.89 -3.21
CA ALA A 63 9.46 3.40 -4.56
C ALA A 63 9.32 4.58 -5.53
N ILE A 64 10.38 4.86 -6.28
CA ILE A 64 10.38 5.87 -7.34
C ILE A 64 10.22 5.09 -8.64
N PRO A 65 9.07 5.20 -9.33
CA PRO A 65 8.90 4.54 -10.62
C PRO A 65 9.97 4.97 -11.60
N MET A 66 10.58 4.00 -12.25
CA MET A 66 11.64 4.24 -13.23
C MET A 66 11.11 4.06 -14.66
N VAL A 67 10.03 3.32 -14.83
CA VAL A 67 9.42 3.03 -16.13
C VAL A 67 7.96 3.48 -16.11
N PHE A 68 7.56 4.20 -17.16
CA PHE A 68 6.18 4.65 -17.33
C PHE A 68 5.58 4.08 -18.62
N CYS A 69 4.31 3.71 -18.57
CA CYS A 69 3.51 3.40 -19.75
C CYS A 69 2.10 4.02 -19.65
N GLY A 70 1.49 4.28 -20.80
CA GLY A 70 0.09 4.69 -20.88
C GLY A 70 -0.80 3.48 -21.08
N ILE A 71 -1.75 3.25 -20.18
CA ILE A 71 -2.74 2.17 -20.24
C ILE A 71 -4.08 2.79 -20.61
N TYR A 72 -4.63 2.37 -21.75
CA TYR A 72 -5.89 2.86 -22.29
C TYR A 72 -6.86 1.68 -22.44
N PRO A 73 -8.14 1.84 -22.07
CA PRO A 73 -9.12 0.80 -22.28
C PRO A 73 -9.42 0.70 -23.79
N ALA A 74 -9.64 -0.53 -24.29
CA ALA A 74 -10.01 -0.75 -25.69
C ALA A 74 -11.39 -0.16 -26.04
N ASP A 75 -12.26 0.01 -25.04
CA ASP A 75 -13.57 0.63 -25.13
C ASP A 75 -13.69 1.71 -24.05
N GLY A 76 -14.05 2.93 -24.43
CA GLY A 76 -14.21 4.07 -23.51
C GLY A 76 -15.24 3.81 -22.39
N ALA A 77 -16.22 2.92 -22.61
CA ALA A 77 -17.16 2.53 -21.56
C ALA A 77 -16.49 1.80 -20.37
N LYS A 78 -15.31 1.20 -20.59
CA LYS A 78 -14.55 0.44 -19.58
C LYS A 78 -13.56 1.26 -18.77
N TYR A 79 -13.54 2.58 -18.94
CA TYR A 79 -12.63 3.45 -18.18
C TYR A 79 -12.76 3.25 -16.65
N ASN A 80 -13.99 3.17 -16.14
CA ASN A 80 -14.24 2.95 -14.71
C ASN A 80 -13.81 1.55 -14.24
N GLU A 81 -14.01 0.53 -15.07
CA GLU A 81 -13.58 -0.84 -14.81
C GLU A 81 -12.04 -0.94 -14.74
N LEU A 82 -11.35 -0.26 -15.67
CA LEU A 82 -9.89 -0.16 -15.65
C LEU A 82 -9.39 0.55 -14.39
N LYS A 83 -10.03 1.66 -14.01
CA LYS A 83 -9.70 2.40 -12.79
C LYS A 83 -9.82 1.51 -11.55
N GLU A 84 -10.96 0.84 -11.38
CA GLU A 84 -11.20 -0.05 -10.23
C GLU A 84 -10.20 -1.21 -10.19
N SER A 85 -9.84 -1.74 -11.36
CA SER A 85 -8.84 -2.81 -11.48
C SER A 85 -7.44 -2.33 -11.07
N LEU A 86 -7.04 -1.12 -11.47
CA LEU A 86 -5.78 -0.50 -11.06
C LEU A 86 -5.74 -0.18 -9.56
N GLU A 87 -6.86 0.28 -8.99
CA GLU A 87 -7.00 0.48 -7.55
C GLU A 87 -6.83 -0.84 -6.78
N LYS A 88 -7.47 -1.92 -7.24
CA LYS A 88 -7.28 -3.27 -6.67
C LYS A 88 -5.84 -3.78 -6.80
N LEU A 89 -5.17 -3.51 -7.92
CA LEU A 89 -3.78 -3.91 -8.11
C LEU A 89 -2.85 -3.16 -7.14
N GLN A 90 -3.09 -1.87 -6.94
CA GLN A 90 -2.31 -1.03 -6.02
C GLN A 90 -2.43 -1.46 -4.55
N ILE A 91 -3.49 -2.19 -4.15
CA ILE A 91 -3.61 -2.81 -2.82
C ILE A 91 -2.47 -3.82 -2.59
N ASN A 92 -2.11 -4.57 -3.62
CA ASN A 92 -1.06 -5.59 -3.55
C ASN A 92 0.32 -5.05 -3.91
N ASP A 93 0.37 -4.08 -4.83
CA ASP A 93 1.62 -3.49 -5.32
C ASP A 93 1.73 -2.02 -4.92
N ALA A 94 2.50 -1.77 -3.86
CA ALA A 94 2.76 -0.42 -3.35
C ALA A 94 3.71 0.42 -4.24
N ALA A 95 4.37 -0.19 -5.23
CA ALA A 95 5.23 0.52 -6.18
C ALA A 95 4.43 1.09 -7.37
N LEU A 96 3.28 0.49 -7.68
CA LEU A 96 2.41 0.95 -8.76
C LEU A 96 1.84 2.34 -8.44
N LEU A 97 2.23 3.31 -9.26
CA LEU A 97 1.65 4.65 -9.27
C LEU A 97 0.88 4.84 -10.56
N PHE A 98 -0.32 5.40 -10.50
CA PHE A 98 -1.07 5.73 -11.71
C PHE A 98 -1.81 7.05 -11.57
N GLU A 99 -1.86 7.80 -12.66
CA GLU A 99 -2.57 9.08 -12.76
C GLU A 99 -3.43 9.12 -14.03
N PRO A 100 -4.61 9.76 -14.00
CA PRO A 100 -5.44 9.91 -15.20
C PRO A 100 -4.68 10.67 -16.29
N GLU A 101 -4.70 10.13 -17.51
CA GLU A 101 -4.07 10.74 -18.68
C GLU A 101 -5.07 10.76 -19.84
N THR A 102 -5.10 11.84 -20.61
CA THR A 102 -5.98 11.97 -21.78
C THR A 102 -5.14 12.09 -23.04
N SER A 103 -5.41 11.23 -24.01
CA SER A 103 -4.78 11.23 -25.33
C SER A 103 -5.79 11.64 -26.40
N ALA A 104 -5.33 12.43 -27.37
CA ALA A 104 -6.16 12.86 -28.50
C ALA A 104 -6.58 11.69 -29.42
N ALA A 105 -5.77 10.63 -29.50
CA ALA A 105 -6.04 9.48 -30.35
C ALA A 105 -6.69 8.30 -29.59
N LEU A 106 -6.34 8.12 -28.32
CA LEU A 106 -6.74 6.96 -27.52
C LEU A 106 -7.83 7.29 -26.47
N GLY A 107 -8.17 8.56 -26.30
CA GLY A 107 -9.17 9.00 -25.32
C GLY A 107 -8.63 8.99 -23.89
N PHE A 108 -9.49 8.62 -22.94
CA PHE A 108 -9.17 8.61 -21.50
C PHE A 108 -8.46 7.31 -21.10
N GLY A 109 -7.33 7.44 -20.40
CA GLY A 109 -6.57 6.33 -19.86
C GLY A 109 -5.84 6.71 -18.59
N PHE A 110 -4.80 5.95 -18.27
CA PHE A 110 -3.95 6.17 -17.10
C PHE A 110 -2.49 6.07 -17.48
N ARG A 111 -1.68 6.99 -16.98
CA ARG A 111 -0.23 6.85 -16.99
C ARG A 111 0.17 6.05 -15.76
N CYS A 112 0.73 4.88 -15.95
CA CYS A 112 1.18 3.98 -14.90
C CYS A 112 2.71 3.99 -14.81
N GLY A 113 3.23 4.12 -13.59
CA GLY A 113 4.63 4.01 -13.24
C GLY A 113 4.91 2.74 -12.43
N PHE A 114 5.99 2.05 -12.80
CA PHE A 114 6.51 0.85 -12.17
C PHE A 114 7.96 1.05 -11.71
#